data_AF-A0A2X1KK94-F1
#
_entry.id   AF-A0A2X1KK94-F1
#
_cell.length_a   1.000
_cell.length_b   1.000
_cell.length_c   1.000
_cell.angle_alpha   90.00
_cell.angle_beta   90.00
_cell.angle_gamma   90.00
#
_symmetry.space_group_name_H-M   'P 1'
#
loop_
_entity.id
_entity.type
_entity.pdbx_description
1 polymer ?
#
loop_
_entity_poly.entity_id
_entity_poly.type
_entity_poly.pdbx_seq_one_letter_code
_entity_poly.pdbx_strand_id
1 'polypeptide(L)'
;MTTISTNATGNIIPAGYQIAAIAPTKLTYKNGVLIASIISLLICPWKLMENQDSIYLFLDIIGGMLGPVIGVMMAHLFCGDARTN
;
A
#
# COMPACT_ATOMS: atom_id res chain seq x y z
N MET A 1 11.78 14.25 -15.43
CA MET A 1 10.66 14.73 -14.58
C MET A 1 9.48 13.77 -14.55
N THR A 2 9.30 12.90 -15.56
CA THR A 2 8.17 11.95 -15.64
C THR A 2 8.19 10.86 -14.56
N THR A 3 9.36 10.40 -14.13
CA THR A 3 9.51 9.40 -13.05
C THR A 3 9.16 9.92 -11.67
N ILE A 4 9.45 11.20 -11.39
CA ILE A 4 9.16 11.80 -10.09
C ILE A 4 7.66 12.07 -9.96
N SER A 5 7.00 12.55 -11.02
CA SER A 5 5.56 12.81 -10.96
C SER A 5 4.73 11.52 -10.86
N THR A 6 5.12 10.48 -11.59
CA THR A 6 4.43 9.17 -11.53
C THR A 6 4.66 8.46 -10.21
N ASN A 7 5.87 8.51 -9.64
CA ASN A 7 6.14 7.92 -8.33
C ASN A 7 5.41 8.67 -7.20
N ALA A 8 5.40 10.01 -7.24
CA ALA A 8 4.68 10.81 -6.27
C ALA A 8 3.16 10.50 -6.29
N THR A 9 2.54 10.49 -7.47
CA THR A 9 1.11 10.23 -7.60
C THR A 9 0.76 8.77 -7.29
N GLY A 10 1.57 7.82 -7.75
CA GLY A 10 1.29 6.39 -7.65
C GLY A 10 1.59 5.78 -6.27
N ASN A 11 2.59 6.29 -5.55
CA ASN A 11 3.05 5.67 -4.30
C ASN A 11 2.86 6.58 -3.08
N ILE A 12 3.20 7.86 -3.19
CA ILE A 12 3.24 8.77 -2.02
C ILE A 12 1.83 9.20 -1.62
N ILE A 13 0.98 9.60 -2.57
CA ILE A 13 -0.39 10.02 -2.31
C ILE A 13 -1.21 8.90 -1.63
N PRO A 14 -1.31 7.68 -2.19
CA PRO A 14 -2.09 6.61 -1.56
C PRO A 14 -1.53 6.17 -0.21
N ALA A 15 -0.21 6.17 0.00
CA ALA A 15 0.38 5.86 1.30
C ALA A 15 0.00 6.91 2.36
N GLY A 16 0.08 8.20 2.00
CA GLY A 16 -0.31 9.30 2.89
C GLY A 16 -1.79 9.25 3.27
N TYR A 17 -2.67 8.91 2.32
CA TYR A 17 -4.11 8.77 2.57
C TYR A 17 -4.44 7.55 3.44
N GLN A 18 -3.79 6.40 3.22
CA GLN A 18 -4.01 5.21 4.06
C GLN A 18 -3.66 5.47 5.53
N ILE A 19 -2.54 6.15 5.79
CA ILE A 19 -2.13 6.49 7.16
C ILE A 19 -3.05 7.55 7.78
N ALA A 20 -3.49 8.55 7.00
CA ALA A 20 -4.46 9.53 7.46
C ALA A 20 -5.83 8.89 7.77
N ALA A 21 -6.24 7.87 7.01
CA ALA A 21 -7.50 7.15 7.23
C ALA A 21 -7.50 6.27 8.48
N ILE A 22 -6.33 5.84 8.98
CA ILE A 22 -6.21 5.05 10.22
C ILE A 22 -6.58 5.90 11.45
N ALA A 23 -6.25 7.19 11.47
CA ALA A 23 -6.59 8.08 12.59
C ALA A 23 -6.90 9.51 12.09
N PRO A 24 -8.08 9.75 11.51
CA PRO A 24 -8.41 11.00 10.82
C PRO A 24 -8.41 12.23 11.74
N THR A 25 -8.62 12.04 13.04
CA THR A 25 -8.65 13.13 14.03
C THR A 25 -7.25 13.56 14.49
N LYS A 26 -6.21 12.74 14.27
CA LYS A 26 -4.84 12.99 14.78
C LYS A 26 -3.79 13.05 13.67
N LEU A 27 -4.05 12.43 12.51
CA LEU A 27 -3.09 12.33 11.40
C LEU A 27 -3.58 13.08 10.17
N THR A 28 -2.98 14.24 9.90
CA THR A 28 -3.14 14.98 8.64
C THR A 28 -2.28 14.35 7.54
N TYR A 29 -2.66 14.52 6.27
CA TYR A 29 -1.90 14.07 5.09
C TYR A 29 -0.38 14.35 5.18
N LYS A 30 0.02 15.55 5.60
CA LYS A 30 1.45 15.92 5.75
C LYS A 30 2.19 15.03 6.74
N ASN A 31 1.58 14.72 7.89
CA ASN A 31 2.16 13.86 8.91
C ASN A 31 2.16 12.39 8.46
N GLY A 32 1.10 11.96 7.74
CA GLY A 32 1.03 10.63 7.14
C GLY A 32 2.13 10.36 6.13
N VAL A 33 2.40 11.32 5.23
CA VAL A 33 3.51 11.24 4.26
C VAL A 33 4.87 11.21 4.96
N LEU A 34 5.05 11.99 6.04
CA LEU A 34 6.28 11.98 6.82
C LEU A 34 6.55 10.59 7.44
N ILE A 35 5.53 10.01 8.08
CA ILE A 35 5.61 8.68 8.70
C ILE A 35 5.86 7.61 7.64
N ALA A 36 5.14 7.65 6.51
CA ALA A 36 5.34 6.74 5.39
C ALA A 36 6.78 6.78 4.85
N SER A 37 7.34 7.98 4.73
CA SER A 37 8.70 8.18 4.23
C SER A 37 9.76 7.60 5.18
N ILE A 38 9.57 7.76 6.49
CA ILE A 38 10.46 7.19 7.51
C ILE A 38 10.41 5.66 7.50
N ILE A 39 9.21 5.07 7.44
CA ILE A 39 9.03 3.61 7.39
C ILE A 39 9.66 3.02 6.12
N SER A 40 9.45 3.69 4.98
CA SER A 40 10.03 3.27 3.70
C SER A 40 11.56 3.25 3.73
N LEU A 41 12.18 4.26 4.34
CA LEU A 41 13.63 4.29 4.53
C LEU A 41 14.10 3.16 5.45
N LEU A 42 13.38 2.87 6.53
CA LEU A 42 13.75 1.79 7.48
C LEU A 42 13.71 0.40 6.85
N ILE A 43 12.77 0.15 5.94
CA ILE A 43 12.65 -1.14 5.23
C ILE A 43 13.89 -1.41 4.37
N CYS A 44 14.68 -0.38 4.02
CA CYS A 44 15.95 -0.50 3.29
C CYS A 44 15.85 -1.51 2.13
N PRO A 45 15.01 -1.25 1.11
CA PRO A 45 14.69 -2.23 0.07
C PRO A 45 15.93 -2.76 -0.66
N TRP A 46 17.02 -1.99 -0.70
CA TRP A 46 18.30 -2.40 -1.29
C TRP A 46 18.95 -3.60 -0.59
N LYS A 47 18.76 -3.79 0.72
CA LYS A 47 19.24 -5.01 1.43
C LYS A 47 18.40 -6.23 1.10
N LEU A 48 17.13 -6.03 0.75
CA LEU A 48 16.25 -7.11 0.29
C LEU A 48 16.62 -7.57 -1.13
N MET A 49 17.15 -6.67 -1.97
CA MET A 49 17.58 -6.96 -3.33
C MET A 49 18.92 -7.72 -3.43
N GLU A 50 19.65 -7.89 -2.31
CA GLU A 50 20.96 -8.53 -2.27
C GLU A 50 20.87 -10.06 -2.45
N ASN A 51 19.74 -10.68 -2.10
CA ASN A 51 19.52 -12.12 -2.22
C ASN A 51 18.24 -12.41 -3.00
N GLN A 52 18.33 -13.25 -4.04
CA GLN A 52 17.18 -13.60 -4.89
C GLN A 52 16.04 -14.26 -4.10
N ASP A 53 16.38 -15.14 -3.14
CA ASP A 53 15.38 -15.89 -2.35
C ASP A 53 14.57 -14.96 -1.44
N SER A 54 15.18 -13.90 -0.92
CA SER A 54 14.51 -12.90 -0.09
C SER A 54 13.47 -12.10 -0.86
N ILE A 55 13.70 -11.85 -2.15
CA ILE A 55 12.74 -11.13 -3.02
C ILE A 55 11.52 -12.01 -3.29
N TYR A 56 11.73 -13.28 -3.65
CA TYR A 56 10.63 -14.20 -3.93
C TYR A 56 9.79 -14.44 -2.67
N LEU A 57 10.43 -14.66 -1.51
CA LEU A 57 9.73 -14.83 -0.25
C LEU A 57 8.90 -13.59 0.13
N PHE A 58 9.45 -12.39 -0.05
CA PHE A 58 8.72 -11.14 0.20
C PHE A 58 7.50 -10.99 -0.72
N LEU A 59 7.68 -11.27 -2.01
CA LEU A 59 6.60 -11.17 -3.00
C LEU A 59 5.50 -12.20 -2.74
N ASP A 60 5.86 -13.43 -2.37
CA ASP A 60 4.92 -14.52 -2.13
C ASP A 60 4.07 -14.25 -0.88
N ILE A 61 4.69 -13.73 0.19
CA ILE A 61 3.96 -13.30 1.40
C ILE A 61 2.97 -12.17 1.08
N ILE A 62 3.42 -11.14 0.37
CA ILE A 62 2.54 -10.00 0.02
C ILE A 62 1.42 -10.44 -0.92
N GLY A 63 1.74 -11.20 -1.97
CA GLY A 63 0.76 -11.72 -2.92
C GLY A 63 -0.27 -12.64 -2.25
N GLY A 64 0.20 -13.54 -1.40
CA GLY A 64 -0.64 -14.47 -0.64
C GLY A 64 -1.57 -13.79 0.35
N MET A 65 -1.17 -12.65 0.94
CA MET A 65 -2.01 -11.88 1.86
C MET A 65 -2.97 -10.93 1.14
N LEU A 66 -2.54 -10.24 0.09
CA LEU A 66 -3.36 -9.26 -0.62
C LEU A 66 -4.40 -9.92 -1.54
N GLY A 67 -4.09 -11.09 -2.12
CA GLY A 67 -5.01 -11.82 -3.00
C GLY A 67 -6.38 -12.10 -2.37
N PRO A 68 -6.45 -12.75 -1.19
CA PRO A 68 -7.72 -13.00 -0.49
C PRO A 68 -8.48 -11.73 -0.12
N VAL A 69 -7.79 -10.68 0.33
CA VAL A 69 -8.42 -9.39 0.72
C VAL A 69 -9.13 -8.76 -0.48
N ILE A 70 -8.43 -8.67 -1.62
CA ILE A 70 -8.99 -8.15 -2.86
C ILE A 70 -10.15 -9.04 -3.34
N GLY A 71 -10.01 -10.36 -3.24
CA GLY A 71 -11.06 -11.32 -3.60
C GLY A 71 -12.36 -11.12 -2.81
N VAL A 72 -12.27 -10.94 -1.49
CA VAL A 72 -13.45 -10.68 -0.64
C VAL A 72 -14.05 -9.31 -0.93
N MET A 73 -13.22 -8.27 -1.15
CA MET A 73 -13.72 -6.94 -1.53
C MET A 73 -14.46 -6.95 -2.88
N MET A 74 -13.92 -7.64 -3.88
CA MET A 74 -14.62 -7.80 -5.16
C MET A 74 -15.92 -8.59 -4.98
N ALA A 75 -15.89 -9.72 -4.25
CA ALA A 75 -17.09 -10.52 -4.01
C ALA A 75 -18.17 -9.72 -3.29
N HIS A 76 -17.80 -8.88 -2.32
CA HIS A 76 -18.71 -7.95 -1.66
C HIS A 76 -19.30 -6.94 -2.66
N LEU A 77 -18.46 -6.30 -3.48
CA LEU A 77 -18.95 -5.32 -4.47
C LEU A 77 -19.95 -5.96 -5.43
N PHE A 78 -19.63 -7.12 -6.01
CA PHE A 78 -20.50 -7.77 -7.01
C PHE A 78 -21.76 -8.42 -6.41
N CYS A 79 -21.67 -9.04 -5.23
CA CYS A 79 -22.82 -9.71 -4.60
C CYS A 79 -23.66 -8.77 -3.72
N GLY A 80 -23.03 -7.74 -3.15
CA GLY A 80 -23.67 -6.71 -2.33
C GLY A 80 -24.48 -5.72 -3.16
N ASP A 81 -23.98 -5.28 -4.32
CA ASP A 81 -24.77 -4.44 -5.24
C ASP A 81 -25.91 -5.20 -5.94
N ALA A 82 -25.85 -6.53 -6.01
CA ALA A 82 -26.94 -7.35 -6.53
C ALA A 82 -28.18 -7.35 -5.61
N ARG A 83 -28.10 -6.79 -4.40
CA ARG A 83 -29.21 -6.66 -3.44
C ARG A 83 -29.81 -5.25 -3.36
N THR A 84 -29.25 -4.27 -4.07
CA THR A 84 -29.69 -2.86 -4.05
C THR A 84 -30.45 -2.42 -5.32
N ASN A 85 -30.93 -3.39 -6.12
CA ASN A 85 -32.04 -3.22 -7.07
C ASN A 85 -33.20 -4.15 -6.69
#